data_AF-A0AAE8EP14-F1
#
_entry.id   AF-A0AAE8EP14-F1
#
_cell.length_a   1.000
_cell.length_b   1.000
_cell.length_c   1.000
_cell.angle_alpha   90.00
_cell.angle_beta   90.00
_cell.angle_gamma   90.00
#
_symmetry.space_group_name_H-M   'P 1'
#
loop_
_entity.id
_entity.type
_entity.pdbx_description
1 polymer ?
#
loop_
_entity_poly.entity_id
_entity_poly.type
_entity_poly.pdbx_seq_one_letter_code
_entity_poly.pdbx_strand_id
1 'polypeptide(L)'
;MSRATKKSVGDEANATAGDTAQISGGDVSVQPLRRFMDGDVFRTPHDEPFTVSRLRAADLRANGLVAIVSDIPSNKMSQQPETKG
;
A
#
# COMPACT_ATOMS: atom_id res chain seq x y z
N MET A 1 -0.99 -30.21 -36.65
CA MET A 1 0.07 -29.18 -36.64
C MET A 1 0.06 -28.51 -35.28
N SER A 2 1.13 -28.65 -34.48
CA SER A 2 1.21 -28.16 -33.11
C SER A 2 2.04 -26.87 -33.02
N ARG A 3 1.53 -25.83 -32.36
CA ARG A 3 2.20 -24.55 -32.03
C ARG A 3 1.51 -23.98 -30.78
N ALA A 4 2.13 -23.42 -29.76
CA ALA A 4 3.48 -23.39 -29.22
C ALA A 4 3.32 -22.85 -27.78
N THR A 5 4.00 -23.44 -26.81
CA THR A 5 4.19 -22.88 -25.46
C THR A 5 5.26 -21.79 -25.49
N LYS A 6 5.04 -20.65 -24.82
CA LYS A 6 5.88 -20.10 -23.72
C LYS A 6 5.67 -18.60 -23.52
N LYS A 7 5.25 -18.30 -22.28
CA LYS A 7 5.60 -17.18 -21.40
C LYS A 7 6.73 -16.27 -21.94
N SER A 8 6.42 -15.00 -22.18
CA SER A 8 7.41 -13.95 -22.39
C SER A 8 7.59 -13.15 -21.09
N VAL A 9 8.80 -13.28 -20.54
CA VAL A 9 9.58 -12.26 -19.80
C VAL A 9 9.11 -10.82 -20.10
N GLY A 10 8.88 -9.94 -19.14
CA GLY A 10 9.66 -9.66 -17.95
C GLY A 10 10.51 -8.44 -18.24
N ASP A 11 9.93 -7.24 -18.10
CA ASP A 11 10.66 -5.98 -18.28
C ASP A 11 10.18 -4.97 -17.23
N GLU A 12 11.13 -4.63 -16.36
CA GLU A 12 11.21 -3.40 -15.57
C GLU A 12 10.06 -3.09 -14.62
N ALA A 13 10.15 -3.72 -13.45
CA ALA A 13 9.69 -3.12 -12.20
C ALA A 13 10.47 -1.83 -11.94
N ASN A 14 10.11 -0.75 -12.65
CA ASN A 14 10.45 0.60 -12.22
C ASN A 14 9.46 0.98 -11.11
N ALA A 15 9.65 0.38 -9.94
CA ALA A 15 9.10 0.89 -8.69
C ALA A 15 9.84 2.20 -8.37
N THR A 16 9.55 3.25 -9.14
CA THR A 16 9.77 4.62 -8.69
C THR A 16 8.70 4.89 -7.62
N ALA A 17 8.90 4.29 -6.45
CA ALA A 17 8.37 4.79 -5.19
C ALA A 17 9.17 6.07 -4.86
N GLY A 18 8.97 7.09 -5.70
CA GLY A 18 9.58 8.40 -5.59
C GLY A 18 8.50 9.41 -5.28
N ASP A 19 8.57 9.91 -4.06
CA ASP A 19 7.98 11.19 -3.65
C ASP A 19 6.46 11.23 -3.45
N THR A 20 6.01 10.64 -2.34
CA THR A 20 4.93 11.26 -1.55
C THR A 20 5.38 11.39 -0.10
N ALA A 21 6.57 11.96 0.08
CA ALA A 21 6.99 12.50 1.36
C ALA A 21 6.21 13.80 1.60
N GLN A 22 4.98 13.71 2.12
CA GLN A 22 4.36 14.70 3.03
C GLN A 22 2.85 14.46 3.14
N ILE A 23 2.44 13.50 3.95
CA ILE A 23 1.23 13.66 4.78
C ILE A 23 1.54 13.02 6.13
N SER A 24 1.59 13.85 7.16
CA SER A 24 1.85 13.48 8.57
C SER A 24 0.69 12.68 9.19
N GLY A 25 0.18 11.67 8.49
CA GLY A 25 -0.78 10.69 8.97
C GLY A 25 -0.25 9.32 8.61
N GLY A 26 0.15 8.56 9.64
CA GLY A 26 0.92 7.32 9.52
C GLY A 26 0.52 6.42 8.36
N ASP A 27 1.55 5.85 7.75
CA ASP A 27 1.41 4.87 6.69
C ASP A 27 0.76 3.59 7.22
N VAL A 28 -0.04 2.93 6.38
CA VAL A 28 -0.82 1.75 6.71
C VAL A 28 -0.51 0.66 5.70
N SER A 29 -0.26 -0.56 6.19
CA SER A 29 -0.09 -1.72 5.31
C SER A 29 -1.44 -2.31 4.95
N VAL A 30 -1.67 -2.54 3.66
CA VAL A 30 -2.92 -3.07 3.11
C VAL A 30 -2.66 -4.27 2.21
N GLN A 31 -3.53 -5.28 2.31
CA GLN A 31 -3.54 -6.48 1.48
C GLN A 31 -4.65 -6.35 0.42
N PRO A 32 -4.33 -6.47 -0.89
CA PRO A 32 -5.34 -6.58 -1.93
C PRO A 32 -6.26 -7.78 -1.68
N LEU A 33 -7.57 -7.57 -1.81
CA LEU A 33 -8.59 -8.63 -1.77
C LEU A 33 -9.11 -8.98 -3.16
N ARG A 34 -8.98 -8.07 -4.11
CA ARG A 34 -9.53 -8.18 -5.48
C ARG A 34 -8.54 -7.60 -6.48
N ARG A 35 -8.81 -7.80 -7.77
CA ARG A 35 -8.00 -7.22 -8.85
C ARG A 35 -8.44 -5.78 -9.11
N PHE A 36 -7.50 -4.83 -9.11
CA PHE A 36 -7.77 -3.42 -9.40
C PHE A 36 -6.53 -2.70 -9.93
N MET A 37 -6.74 -1.55 -10.56
CA MET A 37 -5.67 -0.63 -10.96
C MET A 37 -5.42 0.37 -9.84
N ASP A 38 -4.17 0.49 -9.42
CA ASP A 38 -3.71 1.48 -8.45
C ASP A 38 -2.73 2.43 -9.13
N GLY A 39 -3.27 3.47 -9.79
CA GLY A 39 -2.50 4.24 -10.77
C GLY A 39 -2.11 3.35 -11.95
N ASP A 40 -0.81 3.19 -12.18
CA ASP A 40 -0.26 2.31 -13.22
C ASP A 40 0.03 0.88 -12.73
N VAL A 41 -0.18 0.60 -11.44
CA VAL A 41 0.12 -0.71 -10.85
C VAL A 41 -1.12 -1.59 -10.86
N PHE A 42 -1.04 -2.74 -11.53
CA PHE A 42 -2.09 -3.74 -11.47
C PHE A 42 -1.94 -4.61 -10.22
N ARG A 43 -2.89 -4.50 -9.29
CA ARG A 43 -2.89 -5.23 -8.01
C ARG A 43 -3.76 -6.47 -8.08
N THR A 44 -3.32 -7.55 -7.45
CA THR A 44 -4.06 -8.81 -7.35
C THR A 44 -4.11 -9.36 -5.92
N PRO A 45 -5.08 -10.24 -5.57
CA PRO A 45 -5.17 -10.82 -4.23
C PRO A 45 -3.96 -11.68 -3.81
N HIS A 46 -3.12 -12.07 -4.77
CA HIS A 46 -1.91 -12.86 -4.54
C HIS A 46 -0.67 -12.01 -4.33
N ASP A 47 -0.79 -10.69 -4.51
CA ASP A 47 0.32 -9.78 -4.29
C ASP A 47 0.62 -9.66 -2.80
N GLU A 48 1.85 -9.27 -2.48
CA GLU A 48 2.24 -8.95 -1.12
C GLU A 48 1.53 -7.68 -0.59
N PRO A 49 1.37 -7.55 0.75
CA PRO A 49 0.89 -6.33 1.35
C PRO A 49 1.74 -5.12 0.92
N PHE A 50 1.09 -3.99 0.68
CA PHE A 50 1.77 -2.76 0.30
C PHE A 50 1.37 -1.62 1.22
N THR A 51 2.22 -0.61 1.29
CA THR A 51 2.05 0.51 2.20
C THR A 51 1.44 1.70 1.48
N VAL A 52 0.40 2.28 2.06
CA VAL A 52 -0.26 3.50 1.56
C VAL A 52 -0.58 4.44 2.72
N SER A 53 -0.88 5.70 2.40
CA SER A 53 -1.36 6.62 3.41
C SER A 53 -2.72 6.19 3.99
N ARG A 54 -2.99 6.60 5.23
CA ARG A 54 -4.25 6.26 5.91
C ARG A 54 -5.50 6.69 5.15
N LEU A 55 -5.48 7.86 4.52
CA LEU A 55 -6.60 8.36 3.71
C LEU A 55 -6.85 7.42 2.52
N ARG A 56 -5.79 7.07 1.78
CA ARG A 56 -5.88 6.16 0.63
C ARG A 56 -6.31 4.75 1.06
N ALA A 57 -5.81 4.25 2.19
CA ALA A 57 -6.26 2.98 2.75
C ALA A 57 -7.76 2.99 3.04
N ALA A 58 -8.29 4.07 3.59
CA ALA A 58 -9.71 4.22 3.87
C ALA A 58 -10.55 4.18 2.59
N ASP A 59 -10.13 4.88 1.53
CA ASP A 59 -10.80 4.89 0.23
C ASP A 59 -10.81 3.49 -0.40
N LEU A 60 -9.66 2.82 -0.47
CA LEU A 60 -9.54 1.47 -1.02
C LEU A 60 -10.36 0.45 -0.22
N ARG A 61 -10.38 0.58 1.11
CA ARG A 61 -11.16 -0.28 2.01
C ARG A 61 -12.66 -0.04 1.88
N ALA A 62 -13.10 1.22 1.76
CA ALA A 62 -14.50 1.57 1.56
C ALA A 62 -15.05 0.97 0.24
N ASN A 63 -14.20 0.85 -0.77
CA ASN A 63 -14.52 0.17 -2.03
C ASN A 63 -14.36 -1.36 -1.98
N GLY A 64 -13.97 -1.93 -0.83
CA GLY A 64 -13.77 -3.37 -0.66
C GLY A 64 -12.62 -3.95 -1.51
N LEU A 65 -11.64 -3.11 -1.88
CA LEU A 65 -10.50 -3.51 -2.71
C LEU A 65 -9.36 -4.09 -1.89
N VAL A 66 -9.18 -3.60 -0.66
CA VAL A 66 -8.08 -4.00 0.24
C VAL A 66 -8.57 -4.25 1.67
N ALA A 67 -7.79 -5.01 2.43
CA ALA A 67 -7.89 -5.15 3.88
C ALA A 67 -6.69 -4.49 4.56
N ILE A 68 -6.88 -3.87 5.72
CA ILE A 68 -5.78 -3.31 6.52
C ILE A 68 -5.11 -4.46 7.29
N VAL A 69 -3.80 -4.65 7.07
CA VAL A 69 -2.99 -5.71 7.70
C VAL A 69 -2.33 -5.22 8.98
N SER A 70 -1.79 -4.01 8.95
CA SER A 70 -1.23 -3.34 10.12
C SER A 70 -1.52 -1.85 10.07
N ASP A 71 -2.20 -1.36 11.11
CA ASP A 71 -2.17 0.07 11.43
C ASP A 71 -0.79 0.25 12.09
N ILE A 72 0.17 0.86 11.38
CA ILE A 72 1.43 1.25 12.03
C ILE A 72 0.97 2.25 13.09
N PRO A 73 1.08 1.94 14.39
CA PRO A 73 0.57 2.84 15.41
C PRO A 73 1.32 4.15 15.20
N SER A 74 0.58 5.18 14.81
CA SER A 74 1.09 6.54 14.74
C SER A 74 1.50 6.87 16.16
N ASN A 75 2.77 6.63 16.48
CA ASN A 75 3.34 6.88 17.79
C ASN A 75 3.39 8.40 17.99
N LYS A 76 2.23 8.98 18.28
CA LYS A 76 2.13 10.30 18.90
C LYS A 76 2.60 10.08 20.33
N MET A 77 3.91 10.09 20.50
CA MET A 77 4.55 10.19 21.79
C MET A 77 4.09 11.52 22.37
N SER A 78 3.05 11.44 23.20
CA SER A 78 2.45 12.56 23.90
C SER A 78 3.56 13.24 24.69
N GLN A 79 4.08 14.37 24.21
CA GLN A 79 4.89 15.23 25.05
C GLN A 79 3.93 15.81 26.10
N GLN A 80 3.75 15.13 27.22
CA GLN A 80 3.31 15.78 28.44
C GLN A 80 4.47 16.69 28.85
N PRO A 81 4.32 18.02 28.87
CA PRO A 81 5.33 18.87 29.47
C PRO A 81 5.38 18.52 30.96
N GLU A 82 6.53 18.03 31.43
CA GLU A 82 6.79 17.85 32.85
C GLU A 82 6.66 19.22 33.53
N THR A 83 5.64 19.40 34.37
CA THR A 83 5.56 20.56 35.26
C THR A 83 6.64 20.41 36.33
N LYS A 84 7.78 21.09 36.17
CA LYS A 84 8.71 21.33 37.28
C LYS A 84 8.08 22.33 38.24
N GLY A 85 7.84 21.86 39.47
CA GLY A 85 7.57 22.71 40.64
C GLY A 85 8.82 23.38 41.18
#